data_AF-A0A497M4X3-F1
#
_entry.id   AF-A0A497M4X3-F1
#
_cell.length_a   1.000
_cell.length_b   1.000
_cell.length_c   1.000
_cell.angle_alpha   90.00
_cell.angle_beta   90.00
_cell.angle_gamma   90.00
#
_symmetry.space_group_name_H-M   'P 1'
#
loop_
_entity.id
_entity.type
_entity.pdbx_description
1 polymer ?
#
loop_
_entity_poly.entity_id
_entity_poly.type
_entity_poly.pdbx_seq_one_letter_code
_entity_poly.pdbx_strand_id
1 'polypeptide(L)'
;SGTWKYHWNLELKKRWFGPAGGPDSEIGWRIYLENQRKWIEYLTERVRDQTKPLTDIFPSRLSEESVVPIIDSIANDRKGVYQVNIPNEGMITGIPDDVVVEVPAEVDGKGVHRIYSGSLPKRVMNYVIYPRMLRMEWALEAFLEGGRDLLFEWLIVDPRTKSNEQVNKVIDDLLSLPGNEEMARHFK
;
A
#
# COMPACT_ATOMS: atom_id res chain seq x y z
N SER A 1 5.05 -9.82 -8.44
CA SER A 1 5.24 -9.83 -9.91
C SER A 1 5.69 -8.45 -10.36
N GLY A 2 6.96 -8.29 -10.75
CA GLY A 2 7.51 -7.01 -11.21
C GLY A 2 7.06 -6.67 -12.64
N THR A 3 5.77 -6.37 -12.82
CA THR A 3 5.15 -6.05 -14.12
C THR A 3 5.72 -4.76 -14.73
N TRP A 4 6.11 -3.80 -13.90
CA TRP A 4 6.60 -2.49 -14.31
C TRP A 4 7.95 -2.52 -15.03
N LYS A 5 8.78 -3.52 -14.76
CA LYS A 5 10.09 -3.68 -15.42
C LYS A 5 9.96 -4.00 -16.91
N TYR A 6 8.86 -4.61 -17.33
CA TYR A 6 8.67 -5.12 -18.70
C TYR A 6 7.47 -4.52 -19.43
N HIS A 7 6.56 -3.83 -18.72
CA HIS A 7 5.33 -3.27 -19.27
C HIS A 7 5.26 -1.76 -19.01
N TRP A 8 6.20 -1.02 -19.59
CA TRP A 8 6.40 0.41 -19.32
C TRP A 8 5.60 1.34 -20.24
N ASN A 9 5.03 0.86 -21.34
CA ASN A 9 4.16 1.64 -22.23
C ASN A 9 2.79 0.99 -22.42
N LEU A 10 1.82 1.77 -22.88
CA LEU A 10 0.44 1.32 -23.04
C LEU A 10 0.29 0.18 -24.06
N GLU A 11 1.09 0.17 -25.12
CA GLU A 11 1.06 -0.88 -26.14
C GLU A 11 1.45 -2.25 -25.55
N LEU A 12 2.58 -2.31 -24.84
CA LEU A 12 3.03 -3.51 -24.12
C LEU A 12 2.01 -3.90 -23.04
N LYS A 13 1.54 -2.93 -22.26
CA LYS A 13 0.48 -3.17 -21.27
C LYS A 13 -0.76 -3.80 -21.91
N LYS A 14 -1.20 -3.32 -23.08
CA LYS A 14 -2.35 -3.87 -23.80
C LYS A 14 -2.12 -5.30 -24.28
N ARG A 15 -0.93 -5.57 -24.81
CA ARG A 15 -0.53 -6.91 -25.25
C ARG A 15 -0.61 -7.95 -24.13
N TRP A 16 -0.23 -7.58 -22.90
CA TRP A 16 -0.12 -8.51 -21.77
C TRP A 16 -1.33 -8.51 -20.83
N PHE A 17 -2.06 -7.40 -20.71
CA PHE A 17 -3.16 -7.24 -19.75
C PHE A 17 -4.51 -6.94 -20.42
N GLY A 18 -4.59 -7.09 -21.74
CA GLY A 18 -5.82 -6.87 -22.51
C GLY A 18 -6.08 -5.40 -22.88
N PRO A 19 -7.22 -5.07 -23.49
CA PRO A 19 -7.45 -3.76 -24.14
C PRO A 19 -7.30 -2.54 -23.23
N ALA A 20 -7.55 -2.71 -21.93
CA ALA A 20 -7.38 -1.67 -20.92
C ALA A 20 -5.94 -1.52 -20.43
N GLY A 21 -5.03 -2.45 -20.72
CA GLY A 21 -3.62 -2.39 -20.29
C GLY A 21 -3.40 -2.62 -18.79
N GLY A 22 -4.35 -3.27 -18.11
CA GLY A 22 -4.30 -3.50 -16.66
C GLY A 22 -4.73 -2.28 -15.83
N PRO A 23 -4.84 -2.44 -14.50
CA PRO A 23 -5.37 -1.40 -13.61
C PRO A 23 -4.50 -0.14 -13.58
N ASP A 24 -3.18 -0.29 -13.72
CA ASP A 24 -2.21 0.80 -13.63
C ASP A 24 -1.91 1.48 -14.99
N SER A 25 -2.78 1.32 -15.98
CA SER A 25 -2.67 2.03 -17.26
C SER A 25 -3.54 3.29 -17.25
N GLU A 26 -3.24 4.26 -18.10
CA GLU A 26 -4.08 5.46 -18.28
C GLU A 26 -5.55 5.12 -18.58
N ILE A 27 -5.80 4.03 -19.30
CA ILE A 27 -7.17 3.57 -19.65
C ILE A 27 -7.80 2.84 -18.47
N GLY A 28 -7.08 1.87 -17.88
CA GLY A 28 -7.58 1.08 -16.75
C GLY A 28 -7.86 1.96 -15.54
N TRP A 29 -6.97 2.91 -15.26
CA TRP A 29 -7.13 3.89 -14.19
C TRP A 29 -8.33 4.80 -14.42
N ARG A 30 -8.56 5.26 -15.66
CA ARG A 30 -9.75 6.04 -16.00
C ARG A 30 -11.05 5.26 -15.77
N ILE A 31 -11.09 4.00 -16.20
CA ILE A 31 -12.24 3.12 -15.98
C ILE A 31 -12.49 2.95 -14.48
N TYR A 32 -11.43 2.71 -13.70
CA TYR A 32 -11.51 2.60 -12.25
C TYR A 32 -12.10 3.88 -11.63
N LEU A 33 -11.55 5.04 -11.96
CA LEU A 33 -12.04 6.33 -11.44
C LEU A 33 -13.51 6.60 -11.83
N GLU A 34 -13.90 6.28 -13.06
CA GLU A 34 -15.28 6.45 -13.51
C GLU A 34 -16.25 5.53 -12.77
N ASN A 35 -15.85 4.28 -12.53
CA ASN A 35 -16.62 3.33 -11.74
C ASN A 35 -16.75 3.78 -10.28
N GLN A 36 -15.66 4.29 -9.67
CA GLN A 36 -15.71 4.88 -8.33
C GLN A 36 -16.64 6.07 -8.27
N ARG A 37 -16.60 6.96 -9.27
CA ARG A 37 -17.52 8.12 -9.35
C ARG A 37 -18.97 7.67 -9.41
N LYS A 38 -19.30 6.74 -10.32
CA LYS A 38 -20.65 6.18 -10.46
C LYS A 38 -21.13 5.51 -9.18
N TRP A 39 -20.22 4.80 -8.49
CA TRP A 39 -20.53 4.16 -7.22
C TRP A 39 -20.82 5.18 -6.11
N ILE A 40 -20.03 6.25 -6.00
CA ILE A 40 -20.27 7.33 -5.04
C ILE A 40 -21.57 8.07 -5.34
N GLU A 41 -21.85 8.38 -6.60
CA GLU A 41 -23.11 9.00 -7.04
C GLU A 41 -24.30 8.11 -6.66
N TYR A 42 -24.23 6.82 -7.01
CA TYR A 42 -25.24 5.83 -6.64
C TYR A 42 -25.44 5.76 -5.12
N LEU A 43 -24.37 5.63 -4.33
CA LEU A 43 -24.47 5.60 -2.87
C LEU A 43 -25.08 6.88 -2.30
N THR A 44 -24.73 8.04 -2.86
CA THR A 44 -25.27 9.33 -2.44
C THR A 44 -26.78 9.39 -2.69
N GLU A 45 -27.24 8.91 -3.85
CA GLU A 45 -28.67 8.80 -4.16
C GLU A 45 -29.39 7.84 -3.21
N ARG A 46 -28.81 6.66 -2.95
CA ARG A 46 -29.37 5.64 -2.05
C ARG A 46 -29.45 6.11 -0.60
N VAL A 47 -28.49 6.89 -0.13
CA VAL A 47 -28.51 7.49 1.23
C VAL A 47 -29.57 8.58 1.34
N ARG A 48 -29.84 9.33 0.27
CA ARG A 48 -30.89 10.36 0.23
C ARG A 48 -32.29 9.76 0.09
N ASP A 49 -32.43 8.68 -0.67
CA ASP A 49 -33.68 7.96 -0.85
C ASP A 49 -34.00 7.07 0.35
N GLN A 50 -34.71 7.63 1.33
CA GLN A 50 -35.15 6.93 2.53
C GLN A 50 -36.32 5.95 2.31
N THR A 51 -36.82 5.78 1.07
CA THR A 51 -37.97 4.90 0.80
C THR A 51 -37.61 3.41 0.75
N LYS A 52 -36.33 3.09 0.58
CA LYS A 52 -35.81 1.73 0.51
C LYS A 52 -34.68 1.56 1.53
N PRO A 53 -34.58 0.40 2.21
CA PRO A 53 -33.54 0.21 3.21
C PRO A 53 -32.15 0.10 2.56
N LEU A 54 -31.13 0.60 3.25
CA LEU A 54 -29.73 0.44 2.83
C LEU A 54 -29.29 -1.03 2.85
N THR A 55 -30.02 -1.91 3.52
CA THR A 55 -29.73 -3.36 3.54
C THR A 55 -29.85 -4.02 2.17
N ASP A 56 -30.54 -3.39 1.22
CA ASP A 56 -30.61 -3.86 -0.17
C ASP A 56 -29.26 -3.78 -0.88
N ILE A 57 -28.41 -2.82 -0.47
CA ILE A 57 -27.07 -2.60 -1.04
C ILE A 57 -25.95 -3.09 -0.11
N PHE A 58 -26.19 -3.04 1.20
CA PHE A 58 -25.29 -3.51 2.23
C PHE A 58 -26.01 -4.56 3.09
N PRO A 59 -26.05 -5.83 2.64
CA PRO A 59 -26.76 -6.87 3.37
C PRO A 59 -26.23 -6.97 4.80
N SER A 60 -27.12 -7.28 5.75
CA SER A 60 -26.80 -7.42 7.18
C SER A 60 -26.00 -8.69 7.48
N ARG A 61 -24.82 -8.81 6.87
CA ARG A 61 -23.82 -9.84 7.10
C ARG A 61 -22.48 -9.16 7.35
N LEU A 62 -21.62 -9.80 8.12
CA LEU A 62 -20.26 -9.34 8.29
C LEU A 62 -19.53 -9.37 6.94
N SER A 63 -18.66 -8.40 6.71
CA SER A 63 -17.65 -8.50 5.65
C SER A 63 -16.56 -9.50 6.06
N GLU A 64 -15.69 -9.83 5.11
CA GLU A 64 -14.49 -10.64 5.38
C GLU A 64 -13.35 -9.79 5.99
N GLU A 65 -13.59 -8.50 6.26
CA GLU A 65 -12.62 -7.58 6.82
C GLU A 65 -12.40 -7.84 8.31
N SER A 66 -11.14 -7.77 8.75
CA SER A 66 -10.77 -8.07 10.14
C SER A 66 -10.98 -6.91 11.11
N VAL A 67 -11.27 -5.68 10.63
CA VAL A 67 -11.36 -4.49 11.48
C VAL A 67 -12.43 -4.63 12.58
N VAL A 68 -13.66 -4.97 12.20
CA VAL A 68 -14.76 -5.13 13.18
C VAL A 68 -14.50 -6.31 14.12
N PRO A 69 -14.10 -7.51 13.65
CA PRO A 69 -13.69 -8.60 14.53
C PRO A 69 -12.55 -8.26 15.52
N ILE A 70 -11.55 -7.48 15.10
CA ILE A 70 -10.45 -7.04 15.97
C ILE A 70 -10.97 -6.10 17.06
N ILE A 71 -11.79 -5.10 16.69
CA ILE A 71 -12.43 -4.19 17.66
C ILE A 71 -13.24 -5.01 18.67
N ASP A 72 -13.96 -6.01 18.18
CA ASP A 72 -14.78 -6.88 19.01
C ASP A 72 -13.95 -7.71 20.00
N SER A 73 -12.80 -8.23 19.55
CA SER A 73 -11.85 -8.95 20.40
C SER A 73 -11.33 -8.09 21.53
N ILE A 74 -10.96 -6.84 21.22
CA ILE A 74 -10.41 -5.88 22.18
C ILE A 74 -11.49 -5.40 23.15
N ALA A 75 -12.66 -5.01 22.64
CA ALA A 75 -13.70 -4.38 23.44
C ALA A 75 -14.50 -5.37 24.29
N ASN A 76 -14.70 -6.59 23.79
CA ASN A 76 -15.57 -7.59 24.42
C ASN A 76 -14.83 -8.85 24.90
N ASP A 77 -13.49 -8.82 24.93
CA ASP A 77 -12.63 -9.96 25.32
C ASP A 77 -12.95 -11.25 24.52
N ARG A 78 -13.39 -11.08 23.27
CA ARG A 78 -13.72 -12.18 22.36
C ARG A 78 -12.49 -12.58 21.56
N LYS A 79 -11.63 -13.37 22.19
CA LYS A 79 -10.40 -13.88 21.62
C LYS A 79 -10.51 -14.31 20.14
N GLY A 80 -9.63 -13.76 19.30
CA GLY A 80 -9.54 -14.07 17.87
C GLY A 80 -8.10 -14.09 17.34
N VAL A 81 -7.88 -14.70 16.18
CA VAL A 81 -6.57 -14.73 15.50
C VAL A 81 -6.68 -14.01 14.17
N TYR A 82 -5.78 -13.06 13.93
CA TYR A 82 -5.82 -12.14 12.80
C TYR A 82 -4.45 -11.98 12.15
N GLN A 83 -4.41 -11.64 10.86
CA GLN A 83 -3.20 -11.13 10.22
C GLN A 83 -3.10 -9.63 10.52
N VAL A 84 -2.05 -9.22 11.22
CA VAL A 84 -1.86 -7.83 11.66
C VAL A 84 -0.46 -7.35 11.34
N ASN A 85 -0.33 -6.03 11.15
CA ASN A 85 0.94 -5.35 10.99
C ASN A 85 1.38 -4.80 12.36
N ILE A 86 2.41 -5.40 12.96
CA ILE A 86 2.95 -5.03 14.28
C ILE A 86 4.49 -5.08 14.29
N PRO A 87 5.18 -4.37 15.19
CA PRO A 87 6.64 -4.46 15.32
C PRO A 87 7.10 -5.90 15.52
N ASN A 88 8.14 -6.30 14.79
CA ASN A 88 8.60 -7.68 14.70
C ASN A 88 8.89 -8.32 16.07
N GLU A 89 9.59 -7.63 16.97
CA GLU A 89 9.92 -8.11 18.33
C GLU A 89 10.22 -9.63 18.39
N GLY A 90 11.15 -10.10 17.55
CA GLY A 90 11.58 -11.49 17.48
C GLY A 90 10.63 -12.49 16.80
N MET A 91 9.48 -12.08 16.25
CA MET A 91 8.51 -13.00 15.62
C MET A 91 9.04 -13.66 14.35
N ILE A 92 9.67 -12.88 13.47
CA ILE A 92 10.36 -13.36 12.27
C ILE A 92 11.86 -13.23 12.49
N THR A 93 12.55 -14.37 12.49
CA THR A 93 14.00 -14.41 12.69
C THR A 93 14.74 -13.77 11.51
N GLY A 94 15.67 -12.86 11.82
CA GLY A 94 16.49 -12.15 10.83
C GLY A 94 15.91 -10.82 10.35
N ILE A 95 14.77 -10.39 10.89
CA ILE A 95 14.23 -9.04 10.71
C ILE A 95 14.48 -8.25 12.02
N PRO A 96 14.89 -6.96 11.97
CA PRO A 96 15.01 -6.12 13.17
C PRO A 96 13.70 -6.02 13.95
N ASP A 97 13.77 -5.79 15.26
CA ASP A 97 12.59 -5.84 16.15
C ASP A 97 11.60 -4.70 15.95
N ASP A 98 12.08 -3.55 15.49
CA ASP A 98 11.31 -2.33 15.25
C ASP A 98 10.66 -2.27 13.85
N VAL A 99 11.07 -3.15 12.93
CA VAL A 99 10.44 -3.27 11.62
C VAL A 99 9.05 -3.89 11.77
N VAL A 100 8.03 -3.20 11.25
CA VAL A 100 6.65 -3.70 11.23
C VAL A 100 6.53 -4.86 10.24
N VAL A 101 6.05 -6.00 10.71
CA VAL A 101 5.81 -7.21 9.93
C VAL A 101 4.33 -7.58 9.93
N GLU A 102 3.88 -8.19 8.84
CA GLU A 102 2.53 -8.76 8.75
C GLU A 102 2.58 -10.24 9.14
N VAL A 103 1.98 -10.58 10.28
CA VAL A 103 2.02 -11.92 10.87
C VAL A 103 0.71 -12.24 11.59
N PRO A 104 0.42 -13.53 11.83
CA PRO A 104 -0.68 -13.90 12.70
C PRO A 104 -0.41 -13.42 14.13
N ALA A 105 -1.40 -12.79 14.75
CA ALA A 105 -1.42 -12.51 16.17
C ALA A 105 -2.78 -12.86 16.76
N GLU A 106 -2.76 -13.27 18.01
CA GLU A 106 -3.94 -13.47 18.81
C GLU A 106 -4.31 -12.15 19.48
N VAL A 107 -5.58 -11.76 19.45
CA VAL A 107 -6.07 -10.50 20.01
C VAL A 107 -7.24 -10.78 20.94
N ASP A 108 -7.21 -10.17 22.12
CA ASP A 108 -8.27 -10.23 23.13
C ASP A 108 -8.33 -8.92 23.95
N GLY A 109 -9.07 -8.89 25.06
CA GLY A 109 -9.24 -7.70 25.90
C GLY A 109 -7.95 -7.26 26.62
N LYS A 110 -6.90 -8.08 26.61
CA LYS A 110 -5.57 -7.76 27.16
C LYS A 110 -4.61 -7.22 26.11
N GLY A 111 -5.02 -7.19 24.83
CA GLY A 111 -4.26 -6.62 23.74
C GLY A 111 -3.80 -7.66 22.72
N VAL A 112 -2.64 -7.41 22.12
CA VAL A 112 -2.08 -8.22 21.04
C VAL A 112 -1.04 -9.19 21.58
N HIS A 113 -1.27 -10.48 21.36
CA HIS A 113 -0.40 -11.59 21.74
C HIS A 113 0.28 -12.15 20.49
N ARG A 114 1.60 -11.96 20.42
CA ARG A 114 2.42 -12.32 19.27
C ARG A 114 2.54 -13.83 19.12
N ILE A 115 2.41 -14.32 17.88
CA ILE A 115 2.64 -15.72 17.55
C ILE A 115 3.96 -15.82 16.80
N TYR A 116 4.93 -16.53 17.38
CA TYR A 116 6.24 -16.75 16.76
C TYR A 116 6.07 -17.43 15.40
N SER A 117 6.57 -16.77 14.34
CA SER A 117 6.39 -17.20 12.95
C SER A 117 7.64 -17.89 12.38
N GLY A 118 8.71 -18.01 13.15
CA GLY A 118 9.91 -18.73 12.73
C GLY A 118 10.82 -17.93 11.81
N SER A 119 11.64 -18.65 11.05
CA SER A 119 12.47 -18.10 9.99
C SER A 119 11.84 -18.38 8.63
N LEU A 120 11.78 -17.37 7.76
CA LEU A 120 11.45 -17.60 6.36
C LEU A 120 12.61 -18.26 5.61
N PRO A 121 12.35 -18.95 4.48
CA PRO A 121 13.42 -19.51 3.66
C PRO A 121 14.45 -18.45 3.27
N LYS A 122 15.75 -18.79 3.35
CA LYS A 122 16.85 -17.84 3.09
C LYS A 122 16.73 -17.10 1.75
N ARG A 123 16.23 -17.78 0.71
CA ARG A 123 16.00 -17.17 -0.61
C ARG A 123 14.90 -16.08 -0.55
N VAL A 124 13.83 -16.31 0.22
CA VAL A 124 12.77 -15.30 0.41
C VAL A 124 13.32 -14.12 1.19
N MET A 125 14.07 -14.37 2.26
CA MET A 125 14.73 -13.31 3.03
C MET A 125 15.63 -12.44 2.15
N ASN A 126 16.54 -13.06 1.41
CA ASN A 126 17.56 -12.34 0.64
C ASN A 126 17.01 -11.63 -0.60
N TYR A 127 16.09 -12.26 -1.34
CA TYR A 127 15.64 -11.74 -2.64
C TYR A 127 14.32 -10.97 -2.58
N VAL A 128 13.58 -11.05 -1.48
CA VAL A 128 12.26 -10.41 -1.35
C VAL A 128 12.21 -9.48 -0.15
N ILE A 129 12.48 -10.01 1.05
CA ILE A 129 12.27 -9.25 2.30
C ILE A 129 13.30 -8.14 2.44
N TYR A 130 14.60 -8.44 2.41
CA TYR A 130 15.63 -7.40 2.59
C TYR A 130 15.57 -6.30 1.51
N PRO A 131 15.40 -6.59 0.20
CA PRO A 131 15.22 -5.53 -0.79
C PRO A 131 13.93 -4.71 -0.61
N ARG A 132 12.88 -5.29 -0.01
CA ARG A 132 11.64 -4.56 0.28
C ARG A 132 11.78 -3.69 1.53
N MET A 133 12.49 -4.18 2.54
CA MET A 133 12.82 -3.50 3.78
C MET A 133 13.74 -2.30 3.50
N LEU A 134 14.79 -2.47 2.68
CA LEU A 134 15.66 -1.37 2.27
C LEU A 134 14.88 -0.20 1.65
N ARG A 135 13.92 -0.49 0.77
CA ARG A 135 13.05 0.54 0.20
C ARG A 135 12.08 1.15 1.21
N MET A 136 11.73 0.44 2.27
CA MET A 136 10.95 1.01 3.37
C MET A 136 11.82 2.00 4.16
N GLU A 137 13.06 1.63 4.49
CA GLU A 137 14.01 2.50 5.19
C GLU A 137 14.28 3.79 4.41
N TRP A 138 14.59 3.70 3.12
CA TRP A 138 14.78 4.90 2.28
C TRP A 138 13.55 5.81 2.25
N ALA A 139 12.34 5.25 2.40
CA ALA A 139 11.11 6.04 2.35
C ALA A 139 10.91 6.77 3.66
N LEU A 140 11.23 6.09 4.76
CA LEU A 140 11.21 6.66 6.10
C LEU A 140 12.26 7.76 6.24
N GLU A 141 13.49 7.51 5.79
CA GLU A 141 14.59 8.49 5.76
C GLU A 141 14.21 9.73 4.94
N ALA A 142 13.73 9.55 3.70
CA ALA A 142 13.24 10.65 2.87
C ALA A 142 12.12 11.45 3.53
N PHE A 143 11.16 10.77 4.17
CA PHE A 143 10.06 11.43 4.86
C PHE A 143 10.49 12.19 6.12
N LEU A 144 11.43 11.65 6.89
CA LEU A 144 11.87 12.26 8.15
C LEU A 144 12.88 13.38 7.94
N GLU A 145 13.89 13.17 7.10
CA GLU A 145 15.01 14.10 6.92
C GLU A 145 14.72 15.14 5.84
N GLY A 146 14.02 14.74 4.78
CA GLY A 146 13.80 15.58 3.62
C GLY A 146 15.07 15.81 2.82
N GLY A 147 15.04 16.81 1.95
CA GLY A 147 16.14 17.10 1.03
C GLY A 147 16.09 16.30 -0.28
N ARG A 148 16.49 16.99 -1.35
CA ARG A 148 16.37 16.49 -2.73
C ARG A 148 17.19 15.23 -3.00
N ASP A 149 18.36 15.11 -2.37
CA ASP A 149 19.31 14.04 -2.68
C ASP A 149 18.74 12.66 -2.39
N LEU A 150 17.93 12.51 -1.34
CA LEU A 150 17.26 11.23 -1.02
C LEU A 150 16.30 10.78 -2.14
N LEU A 151 15.57 11.73 -2.75
CA LEU A 151 14.73 11.43 -3.92
C LEU A 151 15.58 11.08 -5.15
N PHE A 152 16.71 11.76 -5.33
CA PHE A 152 17.63 11.49 -6.43
C PHE A 152 18.27 10.10 -6.31
N GLU A 153 18.79 9.76 -5.13
CA GLU A 153 19.42 8.47 -4.84
C GLU A 153 18.45 7.29 -5.00
N TRP A 154 17.19 7.47 -4.60
CA TRP A 154 16.16 6.48 -4.87
C TRP A 154 15.99 6.25 -6.37
N LEU A 155 15.86 7.33 -7.13
CA LEU A 155 15.50 7.24 -8.55
C LEU A 155 16.69 6.83 -9.43
N ILE A 156 17.92 7.17 -9.07
CA ILE A 156 19.10 6.83 -9.89
C ILE A 156 19.36 5.32 -9.97
N VAL A 157 18.97 4.56 -8.94
CA VAL A 157 19.08 3.10 -8.92
C VAL A 157 17.86 2.38 -9.53
N ASP A 158 16.83 3.13 -9.92
CA ASP A 158 15.67 2.54 -10.59
C ASP A 158 16.05 2.04 -12.00
N PRO A 159 15.76 0.77 -12.36
CA PRO A 159 16.10 0.22 -13.68
C PRO A 159 15.51 0.98 -14.88
N ARG A 160 14.48 1.81 -14.65
CA ARG A 160 13.83 2.63 -15.68
C ARG A 160 14.60 3.91 -15.96
N THR A 161 15.45 4.36 -15.04
CA THR A 161 16.24 5.57 -15.18
C THR A 161 17.27 5.43 -16.30
N LYS A 162 17.39 6.47 -17.13
CA LYS A 162 18.27 6.53 -18.30
C LYS A 162 19.28 7.68 -18.24
N SER A 163 19.03 8.71 -17.44
CA SER A 163 19.98 9.82 -17.24
C SER A 163 19.68 10.61 -15.96
N ASN A 164 20.63 11.42 -15.51
CA ASN A 164 20.47 12.29 -14.35
C ASN A 164 19.45 13.41 -14.62
N GLU A 165 19.37 13.89 -15.86
CA GLU A 165 18.39 14.89 -16.28
C GLU A 165 16.96 14.35 -16.15
N GLN A 166 16.74 13.07 -16.50
CA GLN A 166 15.44 12.43 -16.32
C GLN A 166 15.01 12.43 -14.84
N VAL A 167 15.94 12.08 -13.94
CA VAL A 167 15.68 12.03 -12.50
C VAL A 167 15.35 13.42 -11.97
N ASN A 168 16.17 14.42 -12.29
CA ASN A 168 15.94 15.79 -11.83
C ASN A 168 14.61 16.33 -12.35
N LYS A 169 14.30 16.11 -13.63
CA LYS A 169 13.05 16.59 -14.21
C LYS A 169 11.82 15.97 -13.54
N VAL A 170 11.82 14.67 -13.25
CA VAL A 170 10.65 14.04 -12.60
C VAL A 170 10.47 14.52 -11.16
N ILE A 171 11.56 14.78 -10.43
CA ILE A 171 11.49 15.39 -9.10
C ILE A 171 10.91 16.80 -9.20
N ASP A 172 11.40 17.62 -10.13
CA ASP A 172 10.92 18.99 -10.32
C ASP A 172 9.44 19.02 -10.70
N ASP A 173 9.04 18.20 -11.67
CA ASP A 173 7.65 18.07 -12.10
C ASP A 173 6.75 17.63 -10.92
N LEU A 174 7.21 16.69 -10.07
CA LEU A 174 6.46 16.18 -8.91
C LEU A 174 6.29 17.24 -7.82
N LEU A 175 7.36 17.94 -7.47
CA LEU A 175 7.34 18.96 -6.41
C LEU A 175 6.63 20.25 -6.85
N SER A 176 6.47 20.48 -8.15
CA SER A 176 5.73 21.63 -8.69
C SER A 176 4.23 21.40 -8.89
N LEU A 177 3.72 20.19 -8.60
CA LEU A 177 2.28 19.90 -8.68
C LEU A 177 1.50 20.75 -7.65
N PRO A 178 0.34 21.31 -8.03
CA PRO A 178 -0.57 21.95 -7.08
C PRO A 178 -0.98 20.99 -5.96
N GLY A 179 -0.87 21.43 -4.71
CA GLY A 179 -1.11 20.61 -3.52
C GLY A 179 0.14 19.95 -2.92
N ASN A 180 1.28 19.99 -3.62
CA ASN A 180 2.57 19.48 -3.11
C ASN A 180 3.46 20.59 -2.52
N GLU A 181 2.95 21.78 -2.21
CA GLU A 181 3.76 22.92 -1.78
C GLU A 181 4.52 22.65 -0.47
N GLU A 182 3.94 21.86 0.44
CA GLU A 182 4.61 21.45 1.68
C GLU A 182 5.70 20.40 1.39
N MET A 183 5.40 19.40 0.56
CA MET A 183 6.36 18.42 0.10
C MET A 183 7.56 19.10 -0.59
N ALA A 184 7.31 20.10 -1.43
CA ALA A 184 8.34 20.88 -2.11
C ALA A 184 9.20 21.69 -1.12
N ARG A 185 8.67 22.10 0.03
CA ARG A 185 9.47 22.74 1.08
C ARG A 185 10.32 21.73 1.86
N HIS A 186 9.79 20.53 2.09
CA HIS A 186 10.48 19.46 2.80
C HIS A 186 11.64 18.88 1.99
N PHE A 187 11.45 18.72 0.68
CA PHE A 187 12.45 18.16 -0.25
C PHE A 187 13.26 19.23 -1.01
N LYS A 188 13.26 20.45 -0.51
CA LYS A 188 13.98 21.57 -1.11
C LYS A 188 15.49 21.43 -0.98
#